data_AF-W2J8C3-F1
#
_entry.id   AF-W2J8C3-F1
#
_cell.length_a   1.000
_cell.length_b   1.000
_cell.length_c   1.000
_cell.angle_alpha   90.00
_cell.angle_beta   90.00
_cell.angle_gamma   90.00
#
_symmetry.space_group_name_H-M   'P 1'
#
loop_
_entity.id
_entity.type
_entity.pdbx_description
1 polymer ?
#
loop_
_entity_poly.entity_id
_entity_poly.type
_entity_poly.pdbx_seq_one_letter_code
_entity_poly.pdbx_strand_id
1 'polypeptide(L)'
;MQDAVHWQTSELACAIKYRLLAGEAAEGYKDGLVARVGVPSEYVAPLVDRAFALHPAMYTVVSEDGSDLPDLIWDEYENLDWKNVLAGKVVANAYCVRKGLSRKAQLSIYLSKYIMKHPDCMLSKALPRTIVVDTWEAYDESMAQFGISFRQRLDSCLWEVRQTLENENNTWIMKPSATNKGAEVNVIKDFKKLRSIVNEWTDIREWVVQEYIQRPLLLRGRKFHIRVYVLAVGGLKVFVYQHCLVLCALEQYREADTDNNYSHITNTFQQQSHPDFVESECVLLLDDIEGILAEQGIADPAGKKAKILADIGQITAETFDAYKGEFSVFQPLPNCFEIYGVDFMVDEDFNVWLLEFNPGPDFKQTGDRLHFVIRDLMADTLSVVTNEFFSEDKDSSVKNAEIGAFAKVYDQQWGALSKGSSMKFVE
;
A
#
# COMPACT_ATOMS: atom_id res chain seq x y z
N MET A 1 24.12 15.17 11.61
CA MET A 1 24.04 14.80 10.17
C MET A 1 25.15 13.81 9.77
N GLN A 2 25.57 12.89 10.65
CA GLN A 2 26.67 11.93 10.39
C GLN A 2 26.34 10.46 10.71
N ASP A 3 25.13 10.13 11.17
CA ASP A 3 24.80 8.77 11.66
C ASP A 3 24.02 7.88 10.67
N ALA A 4 23.55 8.42 9.54
CA ALA A 4 22.64 7.70 8.63
C ALA A 4 23.31 6.60 7.77
N VAL A 5 24.65 6.55 7.70
CA VAL A 5 25.38 5.68 6.75
C VAL A 5 25.75 4.30 7.35
N HIS A 6 25.59 4.11 8.66
CA HIS A 6 26.12 2.92 9.34
C HIS A 6 25.32 1.65 9.03
N TRP A 7 23.99 1.70 8.96
CA TRP A 7 23.19 0.49 8.72
C TRP A 7 23.26 0.04 7.25
N GLN A 8 23.22 0.98 6.28
CA GLN A 8 23.37 0.64 4.85
C GLN A 8 24.69 -0.09 4.59
N THR A 9 25.78 0.41 5.19
CA THR A 9 27.10 -0.23 5.08
C THR A 9 27.11 -1.62 5.70
N SER A 10 26.42 -1.81 6.83
CA SER A 10 26.27 -3.10 7.49
C SER A 10 25.49 -4.10 6.63
N GLU A 11 24.34 -3.70 6.09
CA GLU A 11 23.50 -4.57 5.25
C GLU A 11 24.17 -4.92 3.93
N LEU A 12 24.84 -3.96 3.28
CA LEU A 12 25.61 -4.21 2.06
C LEU A 12 26.81 -5.14 2.33
N ALA A 13 27.56 -4.91 3.41
CA ALA A 13 28.65 -5.79 3.83
C ALA A 13 28.14 -7.20 4.17
N CYS A 14 26.94 -7.30 4.78
CA CYS A 14 26.26 -8.54 5.06
C CYS A 14 25.92 -9.29 3.75
N ALA A 15 25.27 -8.60 2.80
CA ALA A 15 24.92 -9.15 1.49
C ALA A 15 26.16 -9.63 0.71
N ILE A 16 27.23 -8.84 0.68
CA ILE A 16 28.51 -9.22 0.05
C ILE A 16 29.12 -10.44 0.74
N LYS A 17 29.19 -10.44 2.08
CA LYS A 17 29.74 -11.56 2.85
C LYS A 17 28.98 -12.86 2.59
N TYR A 18 27.65 -12.80 2.53
CA TYR A 18 26.82 -13.98 2.23
C TYR A 18 26.96 -14.45 0.78
N ARG A 19 27.02 -13.54 -0.20
CA ARG A 19 27.30 -13.89 -1.61
C ARG A 19 28.64 -14.64 -1.77
N LEU A 20 29.65 -14.30 -0.96
CA LEU A 20 30.97 -14.94 -0.99
C LEU A 20 31.01 -16.31 -0.29
N LEU A 21 29.98 -16.69 0.47
CA LEU A 21 29.93 -17.93 1.27
C LEU A 21 29.06 -19.03 0.64
N ALA A 22 28.66 -18.90 -0.63
CA ALA A 22 27.80 -19.86 -1.31
C ALA A 22 28.44 -21.26 -1.39
N GLY A 23 27.84 -22.24 -0.71
CA GLY A 23 28.22 -23.65 -0.73
C GLY A 23 27.00 -24.56 -0.56
N GLU A 24 26.80 -25.42 -1.57
CA GLU A 24 25.88 -26.57 -1.70
C GLU A 24 24.36 -26.33 -1.64
N ALA A 25 23.64 -26.91 -2.62
CA ALA A 25 22.19 -26.78 -2.83
C ALA A 25 21.37 -27.45 -1.70
N ALA A 26 20.25 -26.84 -1.32
CA ALA A 26 19.31 -27.40 -0.35
C ALA A 26 18.41 -28.47 -1.03
N GLU A 27 18.23 -29.62 -0.38
CA GLU A 27 17.37 -30.71 -0.90
C GLU A 27 15.93 -30.21 -1.16
N GLY A 28 15.40 -30.46 -2.37
CA GLY A 28 13.99 -30.22 -2.73
C GLY A 28 13.69 -28.98 -3.60
N TYR A 29 14.70 -28.20 -3.98
CA TYR A 29 14.54 -27.06 -4.90
C TYR A 29 15.33 -27.29 -6.20
N LYS A 30 14.86 -26.74 -7.33
CA LYS A 30 15.58 -26.83 -8.62
C LYS A 30 17.01 -26.28 -8.48
N ASP A 31 17.98 -26.94 -9.12
CA ASP A 31 19.35 -26.44 -9.26
C ASP A 31 19.34 -24.99 -9.80
N GLY A 32 19.66 -24.03 -8.93
CA GLY A 32 20.05 -22.64 -9.27
C GLY A 32 19.04 -21.81 -10.07
N LEU A 33 17.96 -21.36 -9.42
CA LEU A 33 17.06 -20.33 -9.97
C LEU A 33 17.83 -19.04 -10.27
N VAL A 34 17.57 -18.41 -11.41
CA VAL A 34 18.17 -17.11 -11.77
C VAL A 34 17.22 -15.98 -11.39
N ALA A 35 17.66 -15.09 -10.51
CA ALA A 35 16.92 -13.90 -10.11
C ALA A 35 17.61 -12.63 -10.64
N ARG A 36 16.90 -11.84 -11.43
CA ARG A 36 17.35 -10.50 -11.83
C ARG A 36 16.87 -9.49 -10.79
N VAL A 37 17.79 -8.82 -10.12
CA VAL A 37 17.48 -7.80 -9.11
C VAL A 37 17.99 -6.45 -9.59
N GLY A 38 17.07 -5.52 -9.84
CA GLY A 38 17.37 -4.21 -10.45
C GLY A 38 16.91 -3.00 -9.62
N VAL A 39 16.63 -3.19 -8.33
CA VAL A 39 16.07 -2.13 -7.47
C VAL A 39 17.02 -0.93 -7.37
N PRO A 40 16.65 0.27 -7.85
CA PRO A 40 17.55 1.43 -7.87
C PRO A 40 17.61 2.18 -6.53
N SER A 41 16.72 1.86 -5.59
CA SER A 41 16.66 2.50 -4.28
C SER A 41 17.86 2.12 -3.40
N GLU A 42 18.66 3.11 -2.99
CA GLU A 42 19.77 2.94 -2.04
C GLU A 42 19.31 2.39 -0.67
N TYR A 43 18.03 2.55 -0.33
CA TYR A 43 17.46 2.01 0.90
C TYR A 43 17.06 0.54 0.74
N VAL A 44 16.33 0.22 -0.34
CA VAL A 44 15.69 -1.09 -0.51
C VAL A 44 16.64 -2.11 -1.14
N ALA A 45 17.51 -1.69 -2.07
CA ALA A 45 18.36 -2.60 -2.83
C ALA A 45 19.24 -3.49 -1.94
N PRO A 46 19.95 -2.96 -0.91
CA PRO A 46 20.76 -3.81 -0.02
C PRO A 46 19.93 -4.85 0.76
N LEU A 47 18.67 -4.52 1.08
CA LEU A 47 17.77 -5.39 1.84
C LEU A 47 17.25 -6.55 0.98
N VAL A 48 16.89 -6.26 -0.29
CA VAL A 48 16.51 -7.28 -1.27
C VAL A 48 17.70 -8.17 -1.60
N ASP A 49 18.87 -7.58 -1.85
CA ASP A 49 20.10 -8.33 -2.11
C ASP A 49 20.47 -9.26 -0.96
N ARG A 50 20.32 -8.79 0.28
CA ARG A 50 20.50 -9.62 1.47
C ARG A 50 19.51 -10.78 1.52
N ALA A 51 18.23 -10.53 1.23
CA ALA A 51 17.21 -11.58 1.24
C ALA A 51 17.60 -12.73 0.30
N PHE A 52 18.03 -12.44 -0.93
CA PHE A 52 18.53 -13.49 -1.84
C PHE A 52 19.83 -14.12 -1.35
N ALA A 53 20.74 -13.34 -0.78
CA ALA A 53 22.02 -13.86 -0.29
C ALA A 53 21.89 -14.83 0.89
N LEU A 54 20.75 -14.83 1.61
CA LEU A 54 20.43 -15.84 2.62
C LEU A 54 20.07 -17.21 2.02
N HIS A 55 19.84 -17.28 0.71
CA HIS A 55 19.50 -18.51 -0.03
C HIS A 55 20.47 -18.79 -1.19
N PRO A 56 21.80 -18.81 -0.95
CA PRO A 56 22.80 -18.92 -2.02
C PRO A 56 22.81 -20.29 -2.72
N ALA A 57 22.25 -21.29 -2.04
CA ALA A 57 22.01 -22.63 -2.53
C ALA A 57 20.90 -22.71 -3.59
N MET A 58 20.03 -21.70 -3.63
CA MET A 58 18.80 -21.71 -4.42
C MET A 58 18.80 -20.66 -5.53
N TYR A 59 19.30 -19.46 -5.24
CA TYR A 59 19.27 -18.33 -6.17
C TYR A 59 20.66 -17.92 -6.64
N THR A 60 20.79 -17.75 -7.95
CA THR A 60 21.87 -16.98 -8.59
C THR A 60 21.32 -15.60 -8.92
N VAL A 61 21.86 -14.56 -8.28
CA VAL A 61 21.45 -13.17 -8.51
C VAL A 61 22.27 -12.55 -9.64
N VAL A 62 21.59 -11.97 -10.63
CA VAL A 62 22.19 -11.23 -11.74
C VAL A 62 21.70 -9.78 -11.77
N SER A 63 22.56 -8.86 -12.19
CA SER A 63 22.25 -7.42 -12.26
C SER A 63 21.82 -6.96 -13.66
N GLU A 64 22.11 -7.74 -14.70
CA GLU A 64 21.82 -7.42 -16.10
C GLU A 64 21.17 -8.62 -16.79
N ASP A 65 20.43 -8.35 -17.87
CA ASP A 65 19.84 -9.41 -18.69
C ASP A 65 20.94 -10.20 -19.41
N GLY A 66 20.99 -11.50 -19.14
CA GLY A 66 21.83 -12.43 -19.89
C GLY A 66 21.19 -12.86 -21.22
N SER A 67 21.78 -13.85 -21.87
CA SER A 67 21.16 -14.50 -23.05
C SER A 67 19.92 -15.31 -22.68
N ASP A 68 19.88 -15.84 -21.46
CA ASP A 68 18.78 -16.65 -20.95
C ASP A 68 17.86 -15.82 -20.05
N LEU A 69 16.57 -16.14 -20.12
CA LEU A 69 15.52 -15.46 -19.37
C LEU A 69 15.61 -15.85 -17.88
N PRO A 70 15.55 -14.90 -16.93
CA PRO A 70 15.56 -15.22 -15.50
C PRO A 70 14.26 -15.91 -15.08
N ASP A 71 14.31 -16.69 -14.00
CA ASP A 71 13.13 -17.29 -13.38
C ASP A 71 12.29 -16.25 -12.62
N LEU A 72 12.96 -15.26 -12.01
CA LEU A 72 12.35 -14.19 -11.24
C LEU A 72 12.99 -12.84 -11.56
N ILE A 73 12.16 -11.80 -11.68
CA ILE A 73 12.59 -10.40 -11.75
C ILE A 73 12.05 -9.64 -10.54
N TRP A 74 12.93 -8.97 -9.83
CA TRP A 74 12.60 -8.00 -8.78
C TRP A 74 13.15 -6.62 -9.15
N ASP A 75 12.29 -5.75 -9.65
CA ASP A 75 12.67 -4.41 -10.14
C ASP A 75 11.51 -3.41 -10.00
N GLU A 76 11.74 -2.15 -10.39
CA GLU A 76 10.70 -1.17 -10.60
C GLU A 76 9.76 -1.58 -11.73
N TYR A 77 8.50 -1.18 -11.59
CA TYR A 77 7.42 -1.54 -12.50
C TYR A 77 7.73 -1.22 -13.98
N GLU A 78 8.36 -0.09 -14.25
CA GLU A 78 8.70 0.34 -15.62
C GLU A 78 9.85 -0.47 -16.24
N ASN A 79 10.65 -1.15 -15.41
CA ASN A 79 11.80 -1.96 -15.84
C ASN A 79 11.46 -3.46 -15.95
N LEU A 80 10.21 -3.85 -15.67
CA LEU A 80 9.79 -5.24 -15.82
C LEU A 80 9.62 -5.61 -17.29
N ASP A 81 10.07 -6.82 -17.64
CA ASP A 81 9.85 -7.39 -18.97
C ASP A 81 8.39 -7.87 -19.11
N TRP A 82 7.48 -6.91 -19.31
CA TRP A 82 6.05 -7.18 -19.41
C TRP A 82 5.72 -8.17 -20.53
N LYS A 83 6.53 -8.25 -21.59
CA LYS A 83 6.31 -9.21 -22.67
C LYS A 83 6.43 -10.64 -22.15
N ASN A 84 7.50 -10.96 -21.42
CA ASN A 84 7.71 -12.31 -20.90
C ASN A 84 6.90 -12.58 -19.62
N VAL A 85 6.61 -11.56 -18.82
CA VAL A 85 5.70 -11.66 -17.66
C VAL A 85 4.27 -11.98 -18.12
N LEU A 86 3.73 -11.24 -19.09
CA LEU A 86 2.37 -11.51 -19.62
C LEU A 86 2.27 -12.86 -20.34
N ALA A 87 3.38 -13.34 -20.92
CA ALA A 87 3.48 -14.68 -21.48
C ALA A 87 3.59 -15.80 -20.43
N GLY A 88 3.65 -15.47 -19.14
CA GLY A 88 3.75 -16.44 -18.04
C GLY A 88 5.12 -17.10 -17.91
N LYS A 89 6.17 -16.52 -18.50
CA LYS A 89 7.52 -17.14 -18.57
C LYS A 89 8.44 -16.77 -17.41
N VAL A 90 8.14 -15.68 -16.70
CA VAL A 90 8.98 -15.12 -15.62
C VAL A 90 8.11 -14.69 -14.46
N VAL A 91 8.58 -14.92 -13.23
CA VAL A 91 7.92 -14.39 -12.03
C VAL A 91 8.32 -12.92 -11.82
N ALA A 92 7.37 -12.02 -11.53
CA ALA A 92 7.66 -10.60 -11.33
C ALA A 92 7.02 -10.00 -10.07
N ASN A 93 7.67 -9.00 -9.48
CA ASN A 93 7.26 -8.31 -8.25
C ASN A 93 6.20 -7.19 -8.46
N ALA A 94 5.41 -7.25 -9.53
CA ALA A 94 4.24 -6.38 -9.71
C ALA A 94 3.15 -7.01 -10.59
N TYR A 95 1.89 -6.60 -10.37
CA TYR A 95 0.81 -6.84 -11.33
C TYR A 95 0.71 -5.71 -12.37
N CYS A 96 0.48 -6.07 -13.63
CA CYS A 96 0.38 -5.09 -14.73
C CYS A 96 -0.84 -4.17 -14.56
N VAL A 97 -2.01 -4.74 -14.27
CA VAL A 97 -3.24 -3.97 -14.10
C VAL A 97 -3.55 -3.89 -12.61
N ARG A 98 -3.27 -2.72 -12.01
CA ARG A 98 -3.42 -2.49 -10.56
C ARG A 98 -3.96 -1.12 -10.16
N LYS A 99 -4.38 -0.32 -11.16
CA LYS A 99 -4.84 1.07 -10.95
C LYS A 99 -6.11 1.17 -10.11
N GLY A 100 -6.90 0.10 -10.05
CA GLY A 100 -8.10 0.02 -9.21
C GLY A 100 -7.76 0.23 -7.74
N LEU A 101 -6.75 -0.49 -7.25
CA LEU A 101 -6.29 -0.38 -5.87
C LEU A 101 -5.55 0.94 -5.62
N SER A 102 -4.66 1.35 -6.53
CA SER A 102 -3.71 2.44 -6.27
C SER A 102 -4.26 3.86 -6.43
N ARG A 103 -5.32 4.06 -7.22
CA ARG A 103 -5.94 5.39 -7.40
C ARG A 103 -7.10 5.55 -6.44
N LYS A 104 -7.08 6.61 -5.62
CA LYS A 104 -8.06 6.82 -4.55
C LYS A 104 -9.50 6.87 -5.06
N ALA A 105 -9.73 7.52 -6.21
CA ALA A 105 -11.06 7.58 -6.81
C ALA A 105 -11.55 6.20 -7.26
N GLN A 106 -10.69 5.43 -7.95
CA GLN A 106 -11.03 4.08 -8.40
C GLN A 106 -11.28 3.17 -7.19
N LEU A 107 -10.39 3.20 -6.19
CA LEU A 107 -10.56 2.45 -4.95
C LEU A 107 -11.93 2.72 -4.33
N SER A 108 -12.28 3.99 -4.14
CA SER A 108 -13.58 4.39 -3.62
C SER A 108 -14.76 3.89 -4.45
N ILE A 109 -14.68 3.98 -5.79
CA ILE A 109 -15.76 3.58 -6.70
C ILE A 109 -16.01 2.07 -6.61
N TYR A 110 -14.97 1.25 -6.71
CA TYR A 110 -15.13 -0.21 -6.73
C TYR A 110 -15.49 -0.77 -5.36
N LEU A 111 -14.97 -0.20 -4.27
CA LEU A 111 -15.38 -0.61 -2.92
C LEU A 111 -16.82 -0.19 -2.62
N SER A 112 -17.24 1.03 -2.99
CA SER A 112 -18.65 1.45 -2.88
C SER A 112 -19.58 0.56 -3.70
N LYS A 113 -19.16 0.16 -4.92
CA LYS A 113 -19.90 -0.78 -5.77
C LYS A 113 -20.06 -2.15 -5.10
N TYR A 114 -19.02 -2.65 -4.42
CA TYR A 114 -19.08 -3.89 -3.66
C TYR A 114 -20.01 -3.76 -2.45
N ILE A 115 -19.87 -2.71 -1.65
CA ILE A 115 -20.72 -2.45 -0.47
C ILE A 115 -22.21 -2.37 -0.87
N MET A 116 -22.56 -1.76 -2.00
CA MET A 116 -23.95 -1.72 -2.48
C MET A 116 -24.53 -3.12 -2.78
N LYS A 117 -23.69 -4.07 -3.17
CA LYS A 117 -24.09 -5.48 -3.40
C LYS A 117 -24.03 -6.33 -2.12
N HIS A 118 -23.23 -5.90 -1.14
CA HIS A 118 -22.93 -6.61 0.10
C HIS A 118 -23.07 -5.65 1.30
N PRO A 119 -24.28 -5.17 1.64
CA PRO A 119 -24.45 -4.11 2.65
C PRO A 119 -23.95 -4.48 4.06
N ASP A 120 -23.94 -5.78 4.39
CA ASP A 120 -23.51 -6.29 5.69
C ASP A 120 -22.00 -6.59 5.78
N CYS A 121 -21.22 -6.33 4.72
CA CYS A 121 -19.77 -6.56 4.70
C CYS A 121 -19.02 -5.64 5.69
N MET A 122 -17.79 -6.01 6.07
CA MET A 122 -16.95 -5.19 6.94
C MET A 122 -16.61 -3.84 6.30
N LEU A 123 -16.41 -3.82 4.98
CA LEU A 123 -16.12 -2.60 4.23
C LEU A 123 -17.19 -1.51 4.40
N SER A 124 -18.46 -1.87 4.63
CA SER A 124 -19.53 -0.87 4.84
C SER A 124 -19.35 -0.03 6.11
N LYS A 125 -18.52 -0.52 7.05
CA LYS A 125 -18.17 0.15 8.31
C LYS A 125 -16.73 0.63 8.36
N ALA A 126 -15.92 0.28 7.36
CA ALA A 126 -14.48 0.53 7.33
C ALA A 126 -14.05 1.48 6.19
N LEU A 127 -14.98 1.94 5.36
CA LEU A 127 -14.70 2.88 4.28
C LEU A 127 -15.38 4.23 4.55
N PRO A 128 -14.61 5.32 4.72
CA PRO A 128 -15.22 6.65 4.86
C PRO A 128 -15.96 7.06 3.59
N ARG A 129 -17.13 7.69 3.73
CA ARG A 129 -17.91 8.16 2.58
C ARG A 129 -17.05 9.10 1.73
N THR A 130 -17.05 8.88 0.42
CA THR A 130 -16.14 9.55 -0.50
C THR A 130 -16.88 9.97 -1.76
N ILE A 131 -16.71 11.24 -2.13
CA ILE A 131 -17.19 11.82 -3.39
C ILE A 131 -15.99 11.93 -4.32
N VAL A 132 -16.13 11.37 -5.53
CA VAL A 132 -15.14 11.54 -6.59
C VAL A 132 -15.50 12.77 -7.40
N VAL A 133 -14.56 13.71 -7.51
CA VAL A 133 -14.74 14.96 -8.24
C VAL A 133 -13.84 14.92 -9.47
N ASP A 134 -14.46 14.69 -10.63
CA ASP A 134 -13.80 14.75 -11.94
C ASP A 134 -14.03 16.13 -12.57
N THR A 135 -12.94 16.83 -12.88
CA THR A 135 -12.93 18.16 -13.48
C THR A 135 -12.56 18.11 -14.97
N TRP A 136 -12.41 16.93 -15.59
CA TRP A 136 -11.99 16.79 -16.98
C TRP A 136 -12.83 17.64 -17.94
N GLU A 137 -14.16 17.61 -17.80
CA GLU A 137 -15.08 18.40 -18.62
C GLU A 137 -14.89 19.92 -18.48
N ALA A 138 -14.42 20.40 -17.31
CA ALA A 138 -14.12 21.81 -17.11
C ALA A 138 -12.97 22.27 -18.02
N TYR A 139 -11.96 21.41 -18.18
CA TYR A 139 -10.75 21.69 -18.96
C TYR A 139 -10.83 21.24 -20.42
N ASP A 140 -11.93 20.60 -20.83
CA ASP A 140 -12.17 20.26 -22.23
C ASP A 140 -12.49 21.54 -23.04
N GLU A 141 -11.56 21.92 -23.93
CA GLU A 141 -11.69 23.09 -24.79
C GLU A 141 -12.76 22.92 -25.88
N SER A 142 -13.15 21.70 -26.22
CA SER A 142 -14.23 21.46 -27.19
C SER A 142 -15.55 22.03 -26.69
N MET A 143 -15.80 21.99 -25.38
CA MET A 143 -16.98 22.56 -24.75
C MET A 143 -17.02 24.09 -24.81
N ALA A 144 -15.85 24.75 -24.90
CA ALA A 144 -15.77 26.21 -25.06
C ALA A 144 -16.37 26.68 -26.39
N GLN A 145 -16.36 25.81 -27.42
CA GLN A 145 -16.93 26.10 -28.74
C GLN A 145 -18.45 26.25 -28.71
N PHE A 146 -19.12 25.70 -27.69
CA PHE A 146 -20.56 25.85 -27.47
C PHE A 146 -20.93 27.09 -26.63
N GLY A 147 -19.97 27.99 -26.35
CA GLY A 147 -20.22 29.23 -25.62
C GLY A 147 -20.37 29.07 -24.10
N ILE A 148 -20.11 27.87 -23.56
CA ILE A 148 -20.14 27.63 -22.12
C ILE A 148 -18.80 28.10 -21.52
N SER A 149 -18.84 29.02 -20.56
CA SER A 149 -17.62 29.53 -19.92
C SER A 149 -16.94 28.46 -19.06
N PHE A 150 -15.61 28.55 -18.90
CA PHE A 150 -14.85 27.67 -18.00
C PHE A 150 -15.46 27.62 -16.59
N ARG A 151 -15.87 28.79 -16.07
CA ARG A 151 -16.52 28.92 -14.77
C ARG A 151 -17.78 28.06 -14.65
N GLN A 152 -18.64 28.08 -15.66
CA GLN A 152 -19.87 27.29 -15.67
C GLN A 152 -19.59 25.78 -15.73
N ARG A 153 -18.61 25.37 -16.55
CA ARG A 153 -18.23 23.94 -16.63
C ARG A 153 -17.66 23.45 -15.31
N LEU A 154 -16.76 24.23 -14.70
CA LEU A 154 -16.21 23.90 -13.38
C LEU A 154 -17.30 23.86 -12.30
N ASP A 155 -18.21 24.83 -12.27
CA ASP A 155 -19.33 24.82 -11.33
C ASP A 155 -20.24 23.59 -11.49
N SER A 156 -20.34 23.03 -12.71
CA SER A 156 -21.03 21.77 -12.98
C SER A 156 -20.29 20.56 -12.39
N CYS A 157 -18.98 20.44 -12.64
CA CYS A 157 -18.14 19.38 -12.07
C CYS A 157 -18.15 19.38 -10.54
N LEU A 158 -18.29 20.55 -9.93
CA LEU A 158 -18.26 20.75 -8.48
C LEU A 158 -19.66 20.71 -7.83
N TRP A 159 -20.73 20.47 -8.59
CA TRP A 159 -22.10 20.63 -8.09
C TRP A 159 -22.43 19.69 -6.92
N GLU A 160 -22.13 18.40 -7.04
CA GLU A 160 -22.44 17.40 -6.00
C GLU A 160 -21.70 17.69 -4.69
N VAL A 161 -20.39 17.94 -4.77
CA VAL A 161 -19.59 18.26 -3.58
C VAL A 161 -20.03 19.59 -2.96
N ARG A 162 -20.46 20.56 -3.77
CA ARG A 162 -21.04 21.81 -3.27
C ARG A 162 -22.31 21.55 -2.48
N GLN A 163 -23.25 20.78 -3.03
CA GLN A 163 -24.50 20.45 -2.31
C GLN A 163 -24.20 19.73 -0.99
N THR A 164 -23.22 18.83 -0.98
CA THR A 164 -22.83 18.10 0.23
C THR A 164 -22.25 19.06 1.29
N LEU A 165 -21.26 19.88 0.93
CA LEU A 165 -20.60 20.80 1.85
C LEU A 165 -21.50 21.95 2.34
N GLU A 166 -22.50 22.37 1.54
CA GLU A 166 -23.43 23.44 1.92
C GLU A 166 -24.58 22.93 2.82
N ASN A 167 -24.98 21.65 2.69
CA ASN A 167 -26.12 21.10 3.42
C ASN A 167 -25.70 20.29 4.66
N GLU A 168 -24.45 19.83 4.73
CA GLU A 168 -23.95 19.05 5.84
C GLU A 168 -22.90 19.79 6.64
N ASN A 169 -22.99 19.75 7.96
CA ASN A 169 -22.01 20.35 8.85
C ASN A 169 -20.89 19.35 9.23
N ASN A 170 -20.32 18.70 8.22
CA ASN A 170 -19.28 17.69 8.37
C ASN A 170 -17.91 18.25 7.96
N THR A 171 -16.85 17.70 8.54
CA THR A 171 -15.47 17.99 8.10
C THR A 171 -15.06 16.96 7.06
N TRP A 172 -14.38 17.41 6.00
CA TRP A 172 -13.95 16.58 4.88
C TRP A 172 -12.45 16.72 4.65
N ILE A 173 -11.88 15.74 3.96
CA ILE A 173 -10.49 15.76 3.51
C ILE A 173 -10.46 15.61 1.99
N MET A 174 -9.79 16.55 1.34
CA MET A 174 -9.61 16.58 -0.11
C MET A 174 -8.21 16.11 -0.46
N LYS A 175 -8.12 15.19 -1.41
CA LYS A 175 -6.86 14.62 -1.91
C LYS A 175 -6.91 14.49 -3.44
N PRO A 176 -5.79 14.70 -4.15
CA PRO A 176 -5.68 14.27 -5.54
C PRO A 176 -5.87 12.75 -5.65
N SER A 177 -6.53 12.26 -6.70
CA SER A 177 -6.73 10.82 -6.89
C SER A 177 -5.42 10.04 -7.13
N ALA A 178 -4.44 10.69 -7.78
CA ALA A 178 -3.10 10.17 -8.04
C ALA A 178 -2.03 11.00 -7.29
N THR A 179 -0.97 10.35 -6.79
CA THR A 179 -0.11 10.83 -5.69
C THR A 179 1.04 11.79 -6.03
N ASN A 180 1.16 12.33 -7.26
CA ASN A 180 2.45 12.87 -7.71
C ASN A 180 2.49 14.36 -8.13
N LYS A 181 1.62 15.24 -7.62
CA LYS A 181 1.60 16.65 -8.09
C LYS A 181 1.88 17.74 -7.06
N GLY A 182 2.32 17.41 -5.85
CA GLY A 182 2.61 18.43 -4.83
C GLY A 182 1.38 19.16 -4.26
N ALA A 183 0.19 18.93 -4.81
CA ALA A 183 -1.06 19.35 -4.20
C ALA A 183 -1.22 18.66 -2.85
N GLU A 184 -1.30 19.48 -1.81
CA GLU A 184 -1.37 19.02 -0.44
C GLU A 184 -2.72 18.35 -0.14
N VAL A 185 -2.71 17.43 0.82
CA VAL A 185 -3.93 16.93 1.43
C VAL A 185 -4.51 18.04 2.30
N ASN A 186 -5.77 18.38 2.07
CA ASN A 186 -6.39 19.53 2.72
C ASN A 186 -7.63 19.10 3.53
N VAL A 187 -7.69 19.48 4.80
CA VAL A 187 -8.92 19.40 5.58
C VAL A 187 -9.79 20.61 5.25
N ILE A 188 -11.05 20.36 4.89
CA ILE A 188 -11.99 21.37 4.40
C ILE A 188 -13.34 21.25 5.10
N LYS A 189 -14.01 22.38 5.32
CA LYS A 189 -15.40 22.43 5.81
C LYS A 189 -16.33 23.16 4.85
N ASP A 190 -15.80 24.12 4.10
CA ASP A 190 -16.60 24.94 3.19
C ASP A 190 -16.19 24.77 1.72
N PHE A 191 -17.17 24.98 0.86
CA PHE A 191 -17.01 24.90 -0.59
C PHE A 191 -16.05 25.96 -1.16
N LYS A 192 -15.89 27.10 -0.49
CA LYS A 192 -15.04 28.20 -0.98
C LYS A 192 -13.56 27.79 -0.92
N LYS A 193 -13.11 27.15 0.17
CA LYS A 193 -11.75 26.59 0.29
C LYS A 193 -11.50 25.53 -0.77
N LEU A 194 -12.40 24.57 -0.95
CA LEU A 194 -12.30 23.54 -2.00
C LEU A 194 -12.14 24.16 -3.39
N ARG A 195 -13.02 25.11 -3.75
CA ARG A 195 -12.97 25.75 -5.06
C ARG A 195 -11.67 26.52 -5.30
N SER A 196 -11.12 27.14 -4.25
CA SER A 196 -9.82 27.81 -4.32
C SER A 196 -8.70 26.84 -4.69
N ILE A 197 -8.64 25.68 -4.02
CA ILE A 197 -7.63 24.65 -4.26
C ILE A 197 -7.75 24.11 -5.69
N VAL A 198 -8.97 23.79 -6.17
CA VAL A 198 -9.17 23.28 -7.53
C VAL A 198 -8.73 24.30 -8.60
N ASN A 199 -8.96 25.59 -8.37
CA ASN A 199 -8.54 26.65 -9.28
C ASN A 199 -7.02 26.87 -9.29
N GLU A 200 -6.35 26.63 -8.17
CA GLU A 200 -4.89 26.73 -8.07
C GLU A 200 -4.22 25.55 -8.77
N TRP A 201 -4.74 24.34 -8.57
CA TRP A 201 -4.14 23.10 -9.06
C TRP A 201 -4.78 22.63 -10.37
N THR A 202 -4.63 23.46 -11.41
CA THR A 202 -5.26 23.24 -12.72
C THR A 202 -4.70 22.07 -13.52
N ASP A 203 -3.71 21.33 -13.02
CA ASP A 203 -3.19 20.13 -13.68
C ASP A 203 -3.80 18.85 -13.11
N ILE A 204 -4.55 18.94 -12.02
CA ILE A 204 -5.22 17.80 -11.39
C ILE A 204 -6.65 17.75 -11.90
N ARG A 205 -7.00 16.59 -12.46
CA ARG A 205 -8.30 16.37 -13.11
C ARG A 205 -9.26 15.56 -12.25
N GLU A 206 -8.75 14.76 -11.32
CA GLU A 206 -9.56 13.87 -10.49
C GLU A 206 -9.15 14.02 -9.02
N TRP A 207 -10.14 14.31 -8.18
CA TRP A 207 -10.00 14.51 -6.75
C TRP A 207 -10.91 13.55 -5.99
N VAL A 208 -10.54 13.23 -4.76
CA VAL A 208 -11.42 12.60 -3.78
C VAL A 208 -11.71 13.57 -2.64
N VAL A 209 -12.97 13.71 -2.30
CA VAL A 209 -13.45 14.47 -1.14
C VAL A 209 -14.10 13.46 -0.21
N GLN A 210 -13.39 13.11 0.83
CA GLN A 210 -13.70 12.00 1.73
C GLN A 210 -14.07 12.53 3.11
N GLU A 211 -15.02 11.91 3.79
CA GLU A 211 -15.36 12.28 5.17
C GLU A 211 -14.12 12.20 6.05
N TYR A 212 -13.90 13.24 6.83
CA TYR A 212 -12.78 13.29 7.74
C TYR A 212 -13.11 12.53 9.03
N ILE A 213 -12.23 11.61 9.43
CA ILE A 213 -12.33 10.94 10.73
C ILE A 213 -11.99 11.96 11.83
N GLN A 214 -13.02 12.65 12.32
CA GLN A 214 -12.89 13.77 13.28
C GLN A 214 -12.53 13.33 14.70
N ARG A 215 -12.85 12.07 15.06
CA ARG A 215 -12.57 11.50 16.38
C ARG A 215 -11.60 10.32 16.27
N PRO A 216 -10.35 10.56 15.82
CA PRO A 216 -9.36 9.51 15.72
C PRO A 216 -8.96 9.04 17.13
N LEU A 217 -8.53 7.78 17.25
CA LEU A 217 -7.76 7.35 18.40
C LEU A 217 -6.48 8.19 18.46
N LEU A 218 -6.15 8.69 19.64
CA LEU A 218 -4.96 9.52 19.85
C LEU A 218 -3.94 8.79 20.71
N LEU A 219 -2.71 8.70 20.21
CA LEU A 219 -1.56 8.20 20.98
C LEU A 219 -0.82 9.39 21.56
N ARG A 220 -0.84 9.53 22.88
CA ARG A 220 -0.26 10.69 23.60
C ARG A 220 -0.79 12.05 23.11
N GLY A 221 -2.04 12.07 22.63
CA GLY A 221 -2.72 13.25 22.09
C GLY A 221 -2.50 13.52 20.60
N ARG A 222 -1.67 12.72 19.93
CA ARG A 222 -1.35 12.89 18.50
C ARG A 222 -2.15 11.93 17.64
N LYS A 223 -2.57 12.41 16.48
CA LYS A 223 -3.22 11.60 15.44
C LYS A 223 -2.21 10.63 14.82
N PHE A 224 -2.63 9.47 14.37
CA PHE A 224 -1.76 8.53 13.66
C PHE A 224 -2.51 7.78 12.55
N HIS A 225 -1.73 7.13 11.68
CA HIS A 225 -2.22 6.06 10.81
C HIS A 225 -1.32 4.84 10.97
N ILE A 226 -1.87 3.67 10.64
CA ILE A 226 -1.16 2.39 10.65
C ILE A 226 -0.80 2.07 9.19
N ARG A 227 0.50 1.98 8.91
CA ARG A 227 1.03 1.45 7.65
C ARG A 227 1.22 -0.05 7.80
N VAL A 228 0.50 -0.80 6.98
CA VAL A 228 0.51 -2.26 6.94
C VAL A 228 1.11 -2.71 5.61
N TYR A 229 2.11 -3.59 5.65
CA TYR A 229 2.62 -4.21 4.43
C TYR A 229 1.75 -5.42 4.07
N VAL A 230 1.24 -5.44 2.85
CA VAL A 230 0.37 -6.49 2.33
C VAL A 230 1.01 -7.09 1.09
N LEU A 231 1.22 -8.40 1.08
CA LEU A 231 1.77 -9.14 -0.05
C LEU A 231 0.63 -9.87 -0.77
N ALA A 232 0.42 -9.56 -2.05
CA ALA A 232 -0.49 -10.30 -2.91
C ALA A 232 0.32 -11.19 -3.87
N VAL A 233 -0.03 -12.48 -4.00
CA VAL A 233 0.76 -13.48 -4.73
C VAL A 233 -0.09 -14.29 -5.71
N GLY A 234 0.43 -14.45 -6.93
CA GLY A 234 -0.09 -15.28 -8.00
C GLY A 234 -1.50 -14.91 -8.46
N GLY A 235 -2.33 -15.93 -8.69
CA GLY A 235 -3.75 -15.77 -9.01
C GLY A 235 -4.60 -15.18 -7.88
N LEU A 236 -3.97 -14.66 -6.82
CA LEU A 236 -4.51 -13.99 -5.65
C LEU A 236 -4.64 -14.85 -4.39
N LYS A 237 -3.49 -14.95 -3.71
CA LYS A 237 -3.38 -15.11 -2.26
C LYS A 237 -2.95 -13.78 -1.65
N VAL A 238 -3.44 -13.43 -0.47
CA VAL A 238 -3.10 -12.17 0.19
C VAL A 238 -2.63 -12.43 1.60
N PHE A 239 -1.50 -11.82 1.96
CA PHE A 239 -0.85 -11.94 3.24
C PHE A 239 -0.69 -10.56 3.87
N VAL A 240 -1.02 -10.43 5.15
CA VAL A 240 -0.83 -9.23 5.96
C VAL A 240 0.39 -9.43 6.85
N TYR A 241 1.36 -8.53 6.76
CA TYR A 241 2.56 -8.54 7.58
C TYR A 241 2.26 -8.02 8.99
N GLN A 242 2.62 -8.78 10.02
CA GLN A 242 2.23 -8.48 11.39
C GLN A 242 3.02 -7.31 12.01
N HIS A 243 4.24 -7.04 11.55
CA HIS A 243 5.00 -5.86 11.99
C HIS A 243 4.51 -4.59 11.28
N CYS A 244 3.40 -4.06 11.80
CA CYS A 244 2.77 -2.83 11.32
C CYS A 244 3.44 -1.59 11.93
N LEU A 245 3.57 -0.53 11.13
CA LEU A 245 4.11 0.74 11.58
C LEU A 245 2.98 1.67 11.98
N VAL A 246 3.17 2.39 13.07
CA VAL A 246 2.29 3.46 13.52
C VAL A 246 3.00 4.78 13.28
N LEU A 247 2.43 5.58 12.39
CA LEU A 247 2.98 6.84 11.93
C LEU A 247 2.14 8.00 12.49
N CYS A 248 2.67 8.64 13.53
CA CYS A 248 2.04 9.74 14.25
C CYS A 248 2.29 11.08 13.55
N ALA A 249 1.30 11.96 13.63
CA ALA A 249 1.44 13.38 13.41
C ALA A 249 2.44 13.97 14.42
N LEU A 250 3.09 15.07 14.06
CA LEU A 250 4.08 15.70 14.93
C LEU A 250 3.43 16.45 16.10
N GLU A 251 2.36 17.20 15.82
CA GLU A 251 1.68 18.04 16.79
C GLU A 251 0.45 17.38 17.42
N GLN A 252 0.01 17.93 18.56
CA GLN A 252 -1.20 17.49 19.24
C GLN A 252 -2.44 17.74 18.39
N TYR A 253 -3.31 16.74 18.32
CA TYR A 253 -4.53 16.81 17.53
C TYR A 253 -5.49 17.86 18.08
N ARG A 254 -5.96 18.76 17.21
CA ARG A 254 -6.98 19.76 17.53
C ARG A 254 -8.02 19.81 16.43
N GLU A 255 -9.22 19.30 16.70
CA GLU A 255 -10.31 19.25 15.70
C GLU A 255 -10.65 20.61 15.08
N ALA A 256 -10.54 21.69 15.86
CA ALA A 256 -10.88 23.04 15.42
C ALA A 256 -9.84 23.66 14.46
N ASP A 257 -8.60 23.17 14.45
CA ASP A 257 -7.46 23.80 13.77
C ASP A 257 -7.17 23.14 12.41
N THR A 258 -8.16 23.15 11.51
CA THR A 258 -8.12 22.38 10.25
C THR A 258 -7.02 22.80 9.26
N ASP A 259 -6.35 23.92 9.49
CA ASP A 259 -5.24 24.40 8.65
C ASP A 259 -3.87 23.90 9.14
N ASN A 260 -3.80 23.30 10.33
CA ASN A 260 -2.58 22.74 10.87
C ASN A 260 -2.31 21.32 10.34
N ASN A 261 -1.58 21.26 9.23
CA ASN A 261 -1.18 20.00 8.61
C ASN A 261 -0.31 19.12 9.52
N TYR A 262 0.49 19.68 10.43
CA TYR A 262 1.32 18.91 11.37
C TYR A 262 0.51 18.17 12.46
N SER A 263 -0.76 18.56 12.67
CA SER A 263 -1.72 17.88 13.55
C SER A 263 -2.62 16.89 12.78
N HIS A 264 -2.97 17.21 11.53
CA HIS A 264 -4.01 16.49 10.79
C HIS A 264 -3.48 15.47 9.76
N ILE A 265 -2.25 15.67 9.26
CA ILE A 265 -1.59 14.84 8.25
C ILE A 265 -0.44 14.08 8.90
N THR A 266 -0.38 12.77 8.66
CA THR A 266 0.52 11.84 9.36
C THR A 266 1.63 11.31 8.47
N ASN A 267 1.74 11.78 7.22
CA ASN A 267 2.76 11.32 6.28
C ASN A 267 4.14 11.84 6.68
N THR A 268 5.07 10.92 6.93
CA THR A 268 6.41 11.17 7.46
C THR A 268 7.22 12.16 6.60
N PHE A 269 7.00 12.19 5.28
CA PHE A 269 7.70 13.11 4.38
C PHE A 269 7.47 14.59 4.74
N GLN A 270 6.24 14.96 5.11
CA GLN A 270 5.92 16.33 5.53
C GLN A 270 6.41 16.63 6.95
N GLN A 271 6.51 15.61 7.80
CA GLN A 271 6.89 15.77 9.21
C GLN A 271 8.41 15.88 9.40
N GLN A 272 9.20 15.14 8.61
CA GLN A 272 10.67 15.06 8.74
C GLN A 272 11.40 16.38 8.48
N SER A 273 10.79 17.31 7.75
CA SER A 273 11.36 18.63 7.51
C SER A 273 11.22 19.57 8.70
N HIS A 274 10.39 19.22 9.69
CA HIS A 274 10.18 20.04 10.87
C HIS A 274 11.35 19.93 11.86
N PRO A 275 11.85 21.04 12.44
CA PRO A 275 13.00 21.03 13.35
C PRO A 275 12.79 20.19 14.62
N ASP A 276 11.54 20.08 15.08
CA ASP A 276 11.18 19.32 16.28
C ASP A 276 10.85 17.85 16.01
N PHE A 277 11.09 17.35 14.79
CA PHE A 277 10.82 15.95 14.46
C PHE A 277 11.73 15.00 15.25
N VAL A 278 11.11 14.12 16.02
CA VAL A 278 11.78 13.03 16.74
C VAL A 278 11.26 11.69 16.22
N GLU A 279 12.12 10.94 15.51
CA GLU A 279 11.74 9.68 14.84
C GLU A 279 11.10 8.68 15.81
N SER A 280 11.71 8.46 16.98
CA SER A 280 11.22 7.50 17.98
C SER A 280 9.86 7.86 18.59
N GLU A 281 9.39 9.09 18.39
CA GLU A 281 8.09 9.56 18.84
C GLU A 281 7.03 9.51 17.73
N CYS A 282 7.45 9.67 16.47
CA CYS A 282 6.57 9.77 15.32
C CYS A 282 6.43 8.45 14.57
N VAL A 283 7.40 7.55 14.68
CA VAL A 283 7.41 6.24 14.00
C VAL A 283 7.52 5.16 15.08
N LEU A 284 6.43 4.43 15.30
CA LEU A 284 6.29 3.39 16.31
C LEU A 284 5.94 2.05 15.64
N LEU A 285 6.05 0.95 16.40
CA LEU A 285 5.43 -0.32 16.02
C LEU A 285 4.02 -0.39 16.58
N LEU A 286 3.16 -1.17 15.92
CA LEU A 286 1.83 -1.46 16.47
C LEU A 286 1.92 -2.15 17.85
N ASP A 287 2.99 -2.90 18.11
CA ASP A 287 3.22 -3.49 19.44
C ASP A 287 3.46 -2.44 20.53
N ASP A 288 3.96 -1.25 20.19
CA ASP A 288 4.18 -0.17 21.15
C ASP A 288 2.86 0.44 21.66
N ILE A 289 1.73 0.23 20.94
CA ILE A 289 0.46 0.84 21.33
C ILE A 289 -0.06 0.29 22.66
N GLU A 290 0.20 -0.96 23.00
CA GLU A 290 -0.34 -1.56 24.23
C GLU A 290 0.13 -0.79 25.47
N GLY A 291 1.42 -0.47 25.51
CA GLY A 291 2.00 0.34 26.58
C GLY A 291 1.41 1.74 26.62
N ILE A 292 1.27 2.38 25.46
CA ILE A 292 0.73 3.74 25.34
C ILE A 292 -0.76 3.79 25.75
N LEU A 293 -1.57 2.83 25.33
CA LEU A 293 -2.97 2.73 25.72
C LEU A 293 -3.10 2.47 27.24
N ALA A 294 -2.23 1.63 27.82
CA ALA A 294 -2.18 1.41 29.26
C ALA A 294 -1.80 2.70 30.03
N GLU A 295 -0.79 3.44 29.56
CA GLU A 295 -0.39 4.75 30.09
C GLU A 295 -1.56 5.75 30.08
N GLN A 296 -2.41 5.69 29.06
CA GLN A 296 -3.60 6.53 28.89
C GLN A 296 -4.84 6.03 29.67
N GLY A 297 -4.73 4.92 30.41
CA GLY A 297 -5.82 4.36 31.21
C GLY A 297 -6.90 3.64 30.40
N ILE A 298 -6.60 3.24 29.16
CA ILE A 298 -7.51 2.47 28.31
C ILE A 298 -7.51 1.01 28.77
N ALA A 299 -8.71 0.47 28.99
CA ALA A 299 -8.89 -0.91 29.40
C ALA A 299 -8.59 -1.90 28.28
N ASP A 300 -8.05 -3.07 28.65
CA ASP A 300 -7.69 -4.17 27.76
C ASP A 300 -6.85 -3.78 26.52
N PRO A 301 -5.67 -3.15 26.68
CA PRO A 301 -4.82 -2.74 25.55
C PRO A 301 -4.48 -3.88 24.58
N ALA A 302 -4.19 -5.07 25.10
CA ALA A 302 -3.88 -6.25 24.31
C ALA A 302 -5.07 -6.70 23.45
N GLY A 303 -6.29 -6.76 24.03
CA GLY A 303 -7.51 -7.06 23.27
C GLY A 303 -7.82 -5.98 22.23
N LYS A 304 -7.55 -4.70 22.52
CA LYS A 304 -7.68 -3.61 21.54
C LYS A 304 -6.70 -3.78 20.36
N LYS A 305 -5.42 -4.07 20.62
CA LYS A 305 -4.44 -4.35 19.54
C LYS A 305 -4.85 -5.54 18.70
N ALA A 306 -5.25 -6.64 19.34
CA ALA A 306 -5.69 -7.85 18.66
C ALA A 306 -6.92 -7.59 17.77
N LYS A 307 -7.89 -6.80 18.24
CA LYS A 307 -9.04 -6.37 17.44
C LYS A 307 -8.60 -5.56 16.21
N ILE A 308 -7.71 -4.58 16.39
CA ILE A 308 -7.19 -3.75 15.28
C ILE A 308 -6.54 -4.64 14.21
N LEU A 309 -5.68 -5.58 14.59
CA LEU A 309 -5.05 -6.51 13.64
C LEU A 309 -6.05 -7.41 12.93
N ALA A 310 -7.05 -7.94 13.66
CA ALA A 310 -8.10 -8.77 13.09
C ALA A 310 -8.94 -8.00 12.06
N ASP A 311 -9.35 -6.77 12.41
CA ASP A 311 -10.11 -5.89 11.53
C ASP A 311 -9.31 -5.53 10.28
N ILE A 312 -8.01 -5.19 10.41
CA ILE A 312 -7.10 -4.97 9.28
C ILE A 312 -7.11 -6.17 8.35
N GLY A 313 -6.93 -7.38 8.89
CA GLY A 313 -6.94 -8.61 8.10
C GLY A 313 -8.23 -8.83 7.32
N GLN A 314 -9.38 -8.64 7.98
CA GLN A 314 -10.70 -8.79 7.35
C GLN A 314 -10.95 -7.71 6.28
N ILE A 315 -10.65 -6.45 6.58
CA ILE A 315 -10.82 -5.33 5.64
C ILE A 315 -9.94 -5.54 4.41
N THR A 316 -8.68 -5.97 4.59
CA THR A 316 -7.78 -6.30 3.48
C THR A 316 -8.34 -7.43 2.62
N ALA A 317 -8.80 -8.53 3.24
CA ALA A 317 -9.37 -9.66 2.53
C ALA A 317 -10.61 -9.28 1.70
N GLU A 318 -11.56 -8.55 2.30
CA GLU A 318 -12.75 -8.07 1.60
C GLU A 318 -12.43 -7.03 0.52
N THR A 319 -11.41 -6.18 0.74
CA THR A 319 -10.94 -5.22 -0.27
C THR A 319 -10.48 -5.92 -1.54
N PHE A 320 -9.67 -6.97 -1.41
CA PHE A 320 -9.27 -7.76 -2.57
C PHE A 320 -10.45 -8.53 -3.18
N ASP A 321 -11.34 -9.11 -2.36
CA ASP A 321 -12.55 -9.79 -2.88
C ASP A 321 -13.44 -8.85 -3.70
N ALA A 322 -13.50 -7.56 -3.36
CA ALA A 322 -14.25 -6.55 -4.10
C ALA A 322 -13.80 -6.36 -5.55
N TYR A 323 -12.56 -6.72 -5.88
CA TYR A 323 -12.03 -6.68 -7.25
C TYR A 323 -12.25 -7.98 -8.03
N LYS A 324 -12.89 -8.98 -7.43
CA LYS A 324 -13.19 -10.24 -8.12
C LYS A 324 -14.09 -9.98 -9.32
N GLY A 325 -13.54 -10.17 -10.52
CA GLY A 325 -14.22 -9.91 -11.78
C GLY A 325 -14.08 -8.48 -12.32
N GLU A 326 -13.39 -7.58 -11.61
CA GLU A 326 -13.11 -6.19 -12.04
C GLU A 326 -11.74 -6.10 -12.75
N PHE A 327 -11.50 -7.03 -13.69
CA PHE A 327 -10.19 -7.24 -14.34
C PHE A 327 -9.70 -6.05 -15.18
N SER A 328 -10.57 -5.11 -15.55
CA SER A 328 -10.17 -3.89 -16.26
C SER A 328 -9.38 -2.90 -15.38
N VAL A 329 -9.42 -3.08 -14.05
CA VAL A 329 -8.76 -2.21 -13.07
C VAL A 329 -7.86 -2.93 -12.09
N PHE A 330 -8.08 -4.22 -11.85
CA PHE A 330 -7.16 -5.08 -11.11
C PHE A 330 -7.15 -6.50 -11.70
N GLN A 331 -6.01 -6.94 -12.24
CA GLN A 331 -5.87 -8.25 -12.85
C GLN A 331 -4.66 -8.98 -12.25
N PRO A 332 -4.88 -9.87 -11.27
CA PRO A 332 -3.81 -10.71 -10.75
C PRO A 332 -3.38 -11.73 -11.81
N LEU A 333 -2.06 -11.95 -11.91
CA LEU A 333 -1.44 -12.91 -12.82
C LEU A 333 -0.80 -14.04 -12.01
N PRO A 334 -0.92 -15.32 -12.44
CA PRO A 334 -0.39 -16.47 -11.71
C PRO A 334 1.12 -16.46 -11.44
N ASN A 335 1.88 -15.62 -12.14
CA ASN A 335 3.32 -15.46 -12.05
C ASN A 335 3.74 -14.06 -11.55
N CYS A 336 2.86 -13.35 -10.85
CA CYS A 336 3.18 -12.06 -10.26
C CYS A 336 3.01 -12.09 -8.75
N PHE A 337 3.75 -11.26 -8.05
CA PHE A 337 3.50 -10.92 -6.66
C PHE A 337 3.67 -9.41 -6.48
N GLU A 338 3.09 -8.80 -5.46
CA GLU A 338 3.25 -7.36 -5.24
C GLU A 338 3.13 -7.01 -3.76
N ILE A 339 4.02 -6.15 -3.27
CA ILE A 339 3.94 -5.56 -1.93
C ILE A 339 3.21 -4.23 -2.03
N TYR A 340 2.15 -4.08 -1.26
CA TYR A 340 1.42 -2.83 -1.06
C TYR A 340 1.70 -2.30 0.36
N GLY A 341 1.84 -0.98 0.48
CA GLY A 341 1.66 -0.29 1.76
C GLY A 341 0.21 0.15 1.87
N VAL A 342 -0.52 -0.40 2.82
CA VAL A 342 -1.94 -0.10 3.04
C VAL A 342 -2.05 0.76 4.28
N ASP A 343 -2.71 1.90 4.15
CA ASP A 343 -2.87 2.87 5.22
C ASP A 343 -4.25 2.71 5.87
N PHE A 344 -4.25 2.54 7.18
CA PHE A 344 -5.44 2.45 8.00
C PHE A 344 -5.44 3.53 9.07
N MET A 345 -6.62 3.96 9.50
CA MET A 345 -6.80 4.79 10.69
C MET A 345 -7.66 4.06 11.71
N VAL A 346 -7.48 4.40 12.99
CA VAL A 346 -8.32 3.88 14.06
C VAL A 346 -9.04 5.06 14.70
N ASP A 347 -10.35 4.95 14.92
CA ASP A 347 -11.12 5.94 15.66
C ASP A 347 -11.14 5.67 17.18
N GLU A 348 -11.66 6.62 17.96
CA GLU A 348 -11.72 6.51 19.43
C GLU A 348 -12.53 5.28 19.93
N ASP A 349 -13.43 4.75 19.10
CA ASP A 349 -14.24 3.56 19.36
C ASP A 349 -13.53 2.26 18.95
N PHE A 350 -12.28 2.35 18.47
CA PHE A 350 -11.46 1.25 17.96
C PHE A 350 -12.02 0.61 16.67
N ASN A 351 -12.73 1.36 15.84
CA ASN A 351 -13.05 0.93 14.48
C ASN A 351 -11.88 1.26 13.55
N VAL A 352 -11.59 0.34 12.64
CA VAL A 352 -10.51 0.47 11.65
C VAL A 352 -11.09 0.98 10.33
N TRP A 353 -10.45 2.00 9.78
CA TRP A 353 -10.84 2.67 8.54
C TRP A 353 -9.74 2.52 7.49
N LEU A 354 -10.06 2.01 6.31
CA LEU A 354 -9.17 1.96 5.17
C LEU A 354 -9.02 3.35 4.54
N LEU A 355 -7.78 3.80 4.34
CA LEU A 355 -7.48 5.10 3.73
C LEU A 355 -7.03 4.98 2.27
N GLU A 356 -6.01 4.14 2.00
CA GLU A 356 -5.43 3.99 0.67
C GLU A 356 -4.54 2.75 0.53
N PHE A 357 -4.31 2.35 -0.72
CA PHE A 357 -3.34 1.33 -1.12
C PHE A 357 -2.22 1.98 -1.94
N ASN A 358 -0.98 1.77 -1.51
CA ASN A 358 0.21 2.33 -2.15
C ASN A 358 1.06 1.19 -2.74
N PRO A 359 1.00 0.93 -4.06
CA PRO A 359 1.94 0.01 -4.71
C PRO A 359 3.35 0.62 -4.68
N GLY A 360 4.37 -0.23 -4.49
CA GLY A 360 5.74 0.25 -4.32
C GLY A 360 5.86 1.24 -3.15
N PRO A 361 5.45 0.86 -1.93
CA PRO A 361 5.38 1.79 -0.82
C PRO A 361 6.74 2.37 -0.47
N ASP A 362 6.75 3.59 0.09
CA ASP A 362 7.98 4.19 0.60
C ASP A 362 8.43 3.45 1.88
N PHE A 363 9.38 2.54 1.71
CA PHE A 363 9.97 1.75 2.78
C PHE A 363 10.89 2.56 3.70
N LYS A 364 11.36 3.75 3.29
CA LYS A 364 12.26 4.58 4.10
C LYS A 364 11.55 5.21 5.30
N GLN A 365 10.21 5.26 5.28
CA GLN A 365 9.40 5.81 6.37
C GLN A 365 9.56 5.09 7.72
N THR A 366 10.14 3.89 7.73
CA THR A 366 10.45 3.15 8.97
C THR A 366 11.53 3.83 9.81
N GLY A 367 12.33 4.71 9.19
CA GLY A 367 13.49 5.30 9.82
C GLY A 367 14.60 4.29 10.10
N ASP A 368 15.69 4.76 10.68
CA ASP A 368 16.87 3.95 10.95
C ASP A 368 16.62 2.96 12.09
N ARG A 369 15.78 3.32 13.07
CA ARG A 369 15.51 2.48 14.24
C ARG A 369 14.72 1.21 13.90
N LEU A 370 13.74 1.32 12.99
CA LEU A 370 12.86 0.21 12.61
C LEU A 370 13.20 -0.38 11.23
N HIS A 371 14.38 -0.11 10.67
CA HIS A 371 14.80 -0.68 9.37
C HIS A 371 14.74 -2.21 9.34
N PHE A 372 14.88 -2.88 10.50
CA PHE A 372 14.77 -4.32 10.61
C PHE A 372 13.40 -4.84 10.14
N VAL A 373 12.33 -4.04 10.26
CA VAL A 373 10.98 -4.39 9.78
C VAL A 373 11.02 -4.63 8.27
N ILE A 374 11.70 -3.76 7.53
CA ILE A 374 11.81 -3.89 6.06
C ILE A 374 12.79 -4.99 5.70
N ARG A 375 13.91 -5.08 6.42
CA ARG A 375 14.88 -6.17 6.25
C ARG A 375 14.20 -7.54 6.33
N ASP A 376 13.39 -7.75 7.36
CA ASP A 376 12.70 -9.01 7.60
C ASP A 376 11.52 -9.19 6.63
N LEU A 377 10.81 -8.10 6.27
CA LEU A 377 9.77 -8.12 5.24
C LEU A 377 10.28 -8.63 3.88
N MET A 378 11.48 -8.20 3.45
CA MET A 378 12.06 -8.65 2.17
C MET A 378 12.41 -10.14 2.22
N ALA A 379 12.97 -10.62 3.34
CA ALA A 379 13.32 -12.03 3.53
C ALA A 379 12.06 -12.93 3.59
N ASP A 380 11.05 -12.50 4.34
CA ASP A 380 9.78 -13.21 4.45
C ASP A 380 9.02 -13.20 3.11
N THR A 381 9.08 -12.08 2.37
CA THR A 381 8.46 -12.00 1.04
C THR A 381 9.11 -12.98 0.09
N LEU A 382 10.45 -13.02 0.05
CA LEU A 382 11.17 -13.99 -0.79
C LEU A 382 10.79 -15.42 -0.39
N SER A 383 10.71 -15.73 0.91
CA SER A 383 10.30 -17.05 1.40
C SER A 383 8.89 -17.45 0.92
N VAL A 384 7.92 -16.52 0.97
CA VAL A 384 6.56 -16.75 0.44
C VAL A 384 6.62 -16.99 -1.07
N VAL A 385 7.32 -16.13 -1.82
CA VAL A 385 7.46 -16.20 -3.29
C VAL A 385 8.13 -17.51 -3.72
N THR A 386 9.20 -17.91 -3.05
CA THR A 386 9.89 -19.19 -3.26
C THR A 386 8.93 -20.36 -3.10
N ASN A 387 8.21 -20.41 -1.97
CA ASN A 387 7.28 -21.49 -1.67
C ASN A 387 6.11 -21.56 -2.66
N GLU A 388 5.60 -20.40 -3.07
CA GLU A 388 4.41 -20.31 -3.94
C GLU A 388 4.70 -20.61 -5.42
N PHE A 389 5.88 -20.22 -5.93
CA PHE A 389 6.18 -20.37 -7.36
C PHE A 389 7.17 -21.50 -7.69
N PHE A 390 8.07 -21.86 -6.77
CA PHE A 390 9.23 -22.70 -7.09
C PHE A 390 9.35 -23.99 -6.27
N SER A 391 8.50 -24.21 -5.26
CA SER A 391 8.47 -25.47 -4.51
C SER A 391 7.82 -26.60 -5.31
N GLU A 392 8.45 -27.79 -5.33
CA GLU A 392 7.93 -28.98 -6.02
C GLU A 392 6.79 -29.67 -5.24
N ASP A 393 6.72 -29.46 -3.93
CA ASP A 393 5.74 -30.06 -3.03
C ASP A 393 4.42 -29.28 -3.01
N LYS A 394 3.66 -29.37 -4.10
CA LYS A 394 2.32 -28.77 -4.23
C LYS A 394 1.25 -29.41 -3.33
N ASP A 395 1.56 -30.55 -2.69
CA ASP A 395 0.63 -31.35 -1.90
C ASP A 395 0.93 -31.31 -0.38
N SER A 396 1.84 -30.44 0.05
CA SER A 396 2.10 -30.26 1.47
C SER A 396 1.01 -29.40 2.11
N SER A 397 0.06 -30.11 2.72
CA SER A 397 -0.76 -29.67 3.85
C SER A 397 0.06 -29.19 5.07
N VAL A 398 1.32 -28.78 4.87
CA VAL A 398 2.18 -28.10 5.83
C VAL A 398 1.73 -26.64 5.92
N LYS A 399 0.58 -26.48 6.58
CA LYS A 399 0.18 -25.37 7.46
C LYS A 399 0.69 -23.99 6.99
N ASN A 400 -0.04 -23.24 6.16
CA ASN A 400 -1.18 -22.38 6.54
C ASN A 400 -1.08 -21.58 7.86
N ALA A 401 0.07 -21.52 8.53
CA ALA A 401 0.26 -20.67 9.70
C ALA A 401 1.66 -20.05 9.60
N GLU A 402 1.69 -18.79 9.14
CA GLU A 402 2.82 -17.86 9.30
C GLU A 402 4.12 -18.28 8.59
N ILE A 403 4.35 -17.75 7.38
CA ILE A 403 5.70 -17.70 6.78
C ILE A 403 6.34 -16.41 7.28
N GLY A 404 7.27 -16.54 8.23
CA GLY A 404 7.79 -15.38 8.95
C GLY A 404 6.66 -14.62 9.64
N ALA A 405 6.61 -13.30 9.50
CA ALA A 405 5.54 -12.48 10.08
C ALA A 405 4.33 -12.27 9.12
N PHE A 406 4.18 -13.06 8.05
CA PHE A 406 3.01 -12.98 7.17
C PHE A 406 1.85 -13.86 7.63
N ALA A 407 0.70 -13.26 7.93
CA ALA A 407 -0.56 -13.97 8.10
C ALA A 407 -1.37 -13.98 6.80
N LYS A 408 -1.76 -15.17 6.30
CA LYS A 408 -2.62 -15.26 5.12
C LYS A 408 -4.06 -14.88 5.47
N VAL A 409 -4.62 -13.89 4.76
CA VAL A 409 -5.98 -13.38 5.00
C VAL A 409 -6.94 -13.64 3.84
N TYR A 410 -6.43 -13.91 2.64
CA TYR A 410 -7.24 -14.24 1.47
C TYR A 410 -6.57 -15.35 0.65
N ASP A 411 -7.37 -16.31 0.18
CA ASP A 411 -6.91 -17.39 -0.70
C ASP A 411 -8.06 -17.79 -1.65
N GLN A 412 -8.15 -17.10 -2.78
CA GLN A 412 -9.01 -17.51 -3.88
C GLN A 412 -8.22 -17.32 -5.17
N GLN A 413 -7.69 -18.40 -5.73
CA GLN A 413 -7.00 -18.33 -7.01
C GLN A 413 -7.98 -17.99 -8.15
N TRP A 414 -7.98 -16.74 -8.56
CA TRP A 414 -8.71 -16.23 -9.70
C TRP A 414 -8.06 -16.70 -10.99
N GLY A 415 -8.87 -17.17 -11.95
CA GLY A 415 -8.38 -17.57 -13.26
C GLY A 415 -7.57 -18.87 -13.30
N ALA A 416 -7.50 -19.64 -12.19
CA ALA A 416 -7.03 -21.01 -12.25
C ALA A 416 -8.00 -21.83 -13.12
N LEU A 417 -7.57 -22.11 -14.35
CA LEU A 417 -8.21 -23.08 -15.23
C LEU A 417 -8.33 -24.39 -14.43
N SER A 418 -9.55 -24.91 -14.27
CA SER A 418 -9.73 -26.31 -13.89
C SER A 418 -8.77 -27.15 -14.75
N LYS A 419 -7.92 -27.97 -14.11
CA LYS A 419 -6.93 -28.83 -14.78
C LYS A 419 -7.49 -29.36 -16.11
N GLY A 420 -7.02 -28.84 -17.26
CA GLY A 420 -7.42 -29.33 -18.58
C GLY A 420 -7.63 -28.33 -19.72
N SER A 421 -7.73 -27.02 -19.47
CA SER A 421 -7.89 -26.04 -20.57
C SER A 421 -6.63 -25.20 -20.75
N SER A 422 -5.89 -25.41 -21.85
CA SER A 422 -4.86 -24.48 -22.30
C SER A 422 -5.52 -23.24 -22.89
N MET A 423 -5.27 -22.05 -22.34
CA MET A 423 -5.51 -20.80 -23.08
C MET A 423 -4.48 -20.74 -24.21
N LYS A 424 -4.95 -20.91 -25.45
CA LYS A 424 -4.20 -20.42 -26.60
C LYS A 424 -4.37 -18.91 -26.60
N PHE A 425 -3.30 -18.18 -26.31
CA PHE A 425 -3.22 -16.78 -26.73
C PHE A 425 -3.39 -16.77 -28.25
N VAL A 426 -4.40 -16.06 -28.73
CA VAL A 426 -4.55 -15.79 -30.17
C VAL A 426 -3.41 -14.83 -30.53
N GLU A 427 -2.57 -15.26 -31.48
CA GLU A 427 -1.40 -14.52 -31.99
C GLU A 427 -1.70 -13.09 -32.43
#